data_AF-A0AA39QFX8-F1
#
_entry.id   AF-A0AA39QFX8-F1
#
_cell.length_a   1.000
_cell.length_b   1.000
_cell.length_c   1.000
_cell.angle_alpha   90.00
_cell.angle_beta   90.00
_cell.angle_gamma   90.00
#
_symmetry.space_group_name_H-M   'P 1'
#
loop_
_entity.id
_entity.type
_entity.pdbx_description
1 polymer ?
#
loop_
_entity_poly.entity_id
_entity_poly.type
_entity_poly.pdbx_seq_one_letter_code
_entity_poly.pdbx_strand_id
1 'polypeptide(L)'
;MVSSAEATTVIPALEGILTASVHQGKDLREVESCWNDLCHSTIFACQDLITFAPSAYSVRGLQSMFDFATTNWGCEWYFSNGCDVACSALADLLASRVPAAYAVFLDHRCLEFFGNHVFRSAAWVPVISEYVAGLSALSQRSDGIMDAAMLQQHIDHLHEPRNLFAACSILATRGVTYYHRDATRNDIVALVQLRPQDIAWNECRRKLGDLIKNLDDGDFFSGQFVWRPLHGEFHALTASEIQVEKDNIRYVISILDALSNGGVCDPVFRDDSRPSISPIHRFLGWCVGRELQDKPERQQV
;
A
#
# COMPACT_ATOMS: atom_id res chain seq x y z
N MET A 1 -5.05 22.14 18.07
CA MET A 1 -4.83 20.69 18.29
C MET A 1 -6.20 20.06 18.27
N VAL A 2 -6.42 19.06 17.40
CA VAL A 2 -7.66 18.29 17.35
C VAL A 2 -7.54 17.14 18.35
N SER A 3 -8.58 16.90 19.14
CA SER A 3 -8.69 15.79 20.08
C SER A 3 -9.37 14.57 19.44
N SER A 4 -9.19 13.39 20.04
CA SER A 4 -9.86 12.15 19.58
C SER A 4 -11.39 12.28 19.59
N ALA A 5 -11.97 13.01 20.55
CA ALA A 5 -13.41 13.26 20.63
C ALA A 5 -13.90 14.17 19.49
N GLU A 6 -13.13 15.22 19.17
CA GLU A 6 -13.43 16.09 18.03
C GLU A 6 -13.32 15.32 16.71
N ALA A 7 -12.25 14.53 16.54
CA ALA A 7 -12.07 13.69 15.35
C ALA A 7 -13.24 12.71 15.16
N THR A 8 -13.65 12.01 16.23
CA THR A 8 -14.80 11.08 16.21
C THR A 8 -16.10 11.77 15.81
N THR A 9 -16.25 13.06 16.12
CA THR A 9 -17.43 13.86 15.76
C THR A 9 -17.40 14.32 14.31
N VAL A 10 -16.22 14.65 13.79
CA VAL A 10 -16.03 15.20 12.43
C VAL A 10 -16.04 14.11 11.36
N ILE A 11 -15.48 12.92 11.64
CA ILE A 11 -15.34 11.82 10.67
C ILE A 11 -16.67 11.47 9.97
N PRO A 12 -17.81 11.27 10.66
CA PRO A 12 -19.07 10.95 9.99
C PRO A 12 -19.55 12.03 9.00
N ALA A 13 -19.24 13.30 9.26
CA ALA A 13 -19.59 14.39 8.35
C ALA A 13 -18.74 14.34 7.07
N LEU A 14 -17.44 14.06 7.19
CA LEU A 14 -16.54 13.86 6.05
C LEU A 14 -16.94 12.64 5.22
N GLU A 15 -17.30 11.53 5.88
CA GLU A 15 -17.82 10.33 5.20
C GLU A 15 -19.13 10.63 4.44
N GLY A 16 -19.99 11.46 5.01
CA GLY A 16 -21.20 11.96 4.36
C GLY A 16 -20.91 12.77 3.09
N ILE A 17 -19.89 13.65 3.15
CA ILE A 17 -19.42 14.41 1.98
C ILE A 17 -18.90 13.46 0.91
N LEU A 18 -17.99 12.53 1.24
CA LEU A 18 -17.46 11.55 0.29
C LEU A 18 -18.57 10.74 -0.39
N THR A 19 -19.50 10.23 0.41
CA THR A 19 -20.64 9.46 -0.09
C THR A 19 -21.48 10.28 -1.08
N ALA A 20 -21.79 11.53 -0.73
CA ALA A 20 -22.58 12.41 -1.57
C ALA A 20 -21.85 12.74 -2.88
N SER A 21 -20.56 13.06 -2.79
CA SER A 21 -19.72 13.42 -3.93
C SER A 21 -19.52 12.25 -4.90
N VAL A 22 -19.29 11.03 -4.40
CA VAL A 22 -19.21 9.82 -5.26
C VAL A 22 -20.55 9.54 -5.95
N HIS A 23 -21.66 9.76 -5.25
CA HIS A 23 -22.98 9.53 -5.82
C HIS A 23 -23.35 10.57 -6.90
N GLN A 24 -23.07 11.85 -6.64
CA GLN A 24 -23.32 12.94 -7.59
C GLN A 24 -22.29 12.95 -8.73
N GLY A 25 -21.11 12.38 -8.49
CA GLY A 25 -20.03 12.24 -9.43
C GLY A 25 -20.10 11.00 -10.35
N LYS A 26 -21.24 10.36 -10.56
CA LYS A 26 -21.27 9.22 -11.50
C LYS A 26 -20.99 9.62 -12.97
N ASP A 27 -21.00 10.91 -13.28
CA ASP A 27 -20.57 11.50 -14.55
C ASP A 27 -19.12 12.08 -14.53
N LEU A 28 -18.28 11.68 -13.57
CA LEU A 28 -16.92 12.18 -13.28
C LEU A 28 -15.83 12.04 -14.37
N ARG A 29 -16.18 11.79 -15.64
CA ARG A 29 -15.20 11.93 -16.72
C ARG A 29 -14.94 13.38 -17.12
N GLU A 30 -15.73 14.34 -16.60
CA GLU A 30 -15.38 15.75 -16.70
C GLU A 30 -14.21 16.06 -15.77
N VAL A 31 -13.09 16.42 -16.40
CA VAL A 31 -11.73 16.45 -15.85
C VAL A 31 -11.56 17.43 -14.67
N GLU A 32 -12.52 18.31 -14.39
CA GLU A 32 -12.41 19.36 -13.36
C GLU A 32 -13.77 19.68 -12.70
N SER A 33 -14.44 18.68 -12.14
CA SER A 33 -15.61 18.97 -11.30
C SER A 33 -15.17 19.48 -9.92
N CYS A 34 -15.84 20.50 -9.37
CA CYS A 34 -15.62 20.93 -7.98
C CYS A 34 -15.82 19.80 -6.95
N TRP A 35 -16.53 18.74 -7.34
CA TRP A 35 -16.70 17.51 -6.55
C TRP A 35 -15.41 16.71 -6.42
N ASN A 36 -14.54 16.72 -7.43
CA ASN A 36 -13.24 16.07 -7.36
C ASN A 36 -12.32 16.74 -6.35
N ASP A 37 -12.24 18.06 -6.38
CA ASP A 37 -11.45 18.85 -5.42
C ASP A 37 -11.99 18.69 -4.00
N LEU A 38 -13.31 18.67 -3.85
CA LEU A 38 -13.96 18.44 -2.56
C LEU A 38 -13.67 17.03 -2.04
N CYS A 39 -13.81 16.00 -2.87
CA CYS A 39 -13.45 14.62 -2.51
C CYS A 39 -11.99 14.54 -2.09
N HIS A 40 -11.08 15.06 -2.92
CA HIS A 40 -9.65 15.05 -2.66
C HIS A 40 -9.30 15.70 -1.33
N SER A 41 -9.79 16.92 -1.10
CA SER A 41 -9.61 17.65 0.18
C SER A 41 -10.21 16.88 1.36
N THR A 42 -11.33 16.19 1.15
CA THR A 42 -11.98 15.40 2.19
C THR A 42 -11.18 14.14 2.52
N ILE A 43 -10.59 13.46 1.54
CA ILE A 43 -9.70 12.30 1.76
C ILE A 43 -8.44 12.74 2.51
N PHE A 44 -7.86 13.89 2.16
CA PHE A 44 -6.75 14.48 2.93
C PHE A 44 -7.12 14.75 4.39
N ALA A 45 -8.25 15.41 4.63
CA ALA A 45 -8.74 15.66 5.99
C ALA A 45 -9.01 14.35 6.75
N CYS A 46 -9.58 13.35 6.08
CA CYS A 46 -9.73 12.01 6.63
C CYS A 46 -8.37 11.42 6.99
N GLN A 47 -7.36 11.51 6.13
CA GLN A 47 -6.04 10.94 6.41
C GLN A 47 -5.44 11.52 7.71
N ASP A 48 -5.53 12.84 7.92
CA ASP A 48 -5.03 13.48 9.13
C ASP A 48 -5.76 12.99 10.40
N LEU A 49 -7.07 12.75 10.30
CA LEU A 49 -7.92 12.35 11.42
C LEU A 49 -7.75 10.89 11.84
N ILE A 50 -7.21 10.02 10.97
CA ILE A 50 -6.91 8.61 11.30
C ILE A 50 -5.96 8.52 12.49
N THR A 51 -5.00 9.44 12.61
CA THR A 51 -4.05 9.44 13.73
C THR A 51 -4.71 9.71 15.09
N PHE A 52 -5.90 10.32 15.12
CA PHE A 52 -6.60 10.69 16.34
C PHE A 52 -7.76 9.74 16.70
N ALA A 53 -8.45 9.20 15.70
CA ALA A 53 -9.62 8.34 15.91
C ALA A 53 -9.78 7.29 14.78
N PRO A 54 -8.83 6.34 14.64
CA PRO A 54 -8.85 5.38 13.54
C PRO A 54 -10.09 4.46 13.59
N SER A 55 -10.62 4.18 14.78
CA SER A 55 -11.82 3.36 14.98
C SER A 55 -13.14 4.08 14.68
N ALA A 56 -13.11 5.39 14.43
CA ALA A 56 -14.32 6.16 14.11
C ALA A 56 -14.71 6.06 12.63
N TYR A 57 -13.85 5.50 11.78
CA TYR A 57 -14.13 5.27 10.36
C TYR A 57 -15.10 4.11 10.19
N SER A 58 -16.17 4.37 9.44
CA SER A 58 -17.16 3.36 9.08
C SER A 58 -16.74 2.63 7.82
N VAL A 59 -17.23 1.39 7.65
CA VAL A 59 -17.07 0.63 6.41
C VAL A 59 -17.54 1.50 5.22
N ARG A 60 -18.73 2.11 5.31
CA ARG A 60 -19.30 2.92 4.23
C ARG A 60 -18.44 4.12 3.84
N GLY A 61 -17.86 4.81 4.81
CA GLY A 61 -16.98 5.96 4.54
C GLY A 61 -15.72 5.54 3.80
N LEU A 62 -15.09 4.45 4.26
CA LEU A 62 -13.92 3.87 3.61
C LEU A 62 -14.25 3.34 2.21
N GLN A 63 -15.39 2.67 2.02
CA GLN A 63 -15.85 2.25 0.70
C GLN A 63 -16.00 3.45 -0.24
N SER A 64 -16.59 4.55 0.22
CA SER A 64 -16.74 5.78 -0.60
C SER A 64 -15.38 6.38 -0.98
N MET A 65 -14.42 6.38 -0.06
CA MET A 65 -13.05 6.81 -0.34
C MET A 65 -12.39 5.93 -1.42
N PHE A 66 -12.57 4.61 -1.33
CA PHE A 66 -12.03 3.66 -2.30
C PHE A 66 -12.74 3.70 -3.66
N ASP A 67 -14.06 3.83 -3.69
CA ASP A 67 -14.83 4.02 -4.91
C ASP A 67 -14.35 5.26 -5.67
N PHE A 68 -14.11 6.37 -4.95
CA PHE A 68 -13.55 7.57 -5.56
C PHE A 68 -12.14 7.33 -6.11
N ALA A 69 -11.26 6.69 -5.32
CA ALA A 69 -9.88 6.44 -5.72
C ALA A 69 -9.78 5.50 -6.93
N THR A 70 -10.59 4.45 -6.96
CA THR A 70 -10.60 3.45 -8.04
C THR A 70 -11.25 4.00 -9.31
N THR A 71 -12.33 4.80 -9.19
CA THR A 71 -12.99 5.44 -10.34
C THR A 71 -12.07 6.42 -11.05
N ASN A 72 -11.29 7.20 -10.28
CA ASN A 72 -10.39 8.22 -10.81
C ASN A 72 -8.95 7.70 -11.03
N TRP A 73 -8.72 6.39 -10.87
CA TRP A 73 -7.39 5.79 -10.93
C TRP A 73 -6.66 6.07 -12.23
N GLY A 74 -7.36 6.19 -13.36
CA GLY A 74 -6.75 6.47 -14.66
C GLY A 74 -6.55 7.96 -14.99
N CYS A 75 -6.95 8.86 -14.10
CA CYS A 75 -7.02 10.30 -14.39
C CYS A 75 -5.73 11.02 -13.97
N GLU A 76 -5.07 11.68 -14.94
CA GLU A 76 -3.79 12.39 -14.76
C GLU A 76 -3.77 13.38 -13.58
N TRP A 77 -4.86 14.13 -13.38
CA TRP A 77 -4.99 15.08 -12.27
C TRP A 77 -5.01 14.40 -10.89
N TYR A 78 -5.61 13.21 -10.78
CA TYR A 78 -5.74 12.46 -9.54
C TYR A 78 -4.44 11.79 -9.10
N PHE A 79 -3.54 11.52 -10.05
CA PHE A 79 -2.23 10.92 -9.79
C PHE A 79 -1.26 11.85 -9.07
N SER A 80 -1.41 13.16 -9.24
CA SER A 80 -0.45 14.12 -8.68
C SER A 80 -0.43 14.11 -7.14
N ASN A 81 -1.51 13.68 -6.47
CA ASN A 81 -1.59 13.59 -4.99
C ASN A 81 -2.74 12.72 -4.45
N GLY A 82 -3.81 12.43 -5.20
CA GLY A 82 -5.05 11.88 -4.63
C GLY A 82 -5.05 10.37 -4.36
N CYS A 83 -4.52 9.59 -5.31
CA CYS A 83 -4.40 8.13 -5.19
C CYS A 83 -3.54 7.72 -3.97
N ASP A 84 -2.41 8.42 -3.78
CA ASP A 84 -1.45 8.08 -2.73
C ASP A 84 -2.02 8.33 -1.34
N VAL A 85 -2.91 9.32 -1.20
CA VAL A 85 -3.58 9.69 0.07
C VAL A 85 -4.60 8.62 0.47
N ALA A 86 -5.44 8.16 -0.46
CA ALA A 86 -6.40 7.09 -0.17
C ALA A 86 -5.71 5.77 0.18
N CYS A 87 -4.64 5.42 -0.55
CA CYS A 87 -3.81 4.25 -0.24
C CYS A 87 -3.13 4.41 1.12
N SER A 88 -2.58 5.59 1.42
CA SER A 88 -1.96 5.87 2.72
C SER A 88 -2.97 5.79 3.87
N ALA A 89 -4.16 6.36 3.70
CA ALA A 89 -5.25 6.26 4.67
C ALA A 89 -5.60 4.79 4.97
N LEU A 90 -5.72 3.95 3.94
CA LEU A 90 -5.96 2.52 4.14
C LEU A 90 -4.79 1.83 4.86
N ALA A 91 -3.55 2.12 4.48
CA ALA A 91 -2.38 1.55 5.13
C ALA A 91 -2.36 1.92 6.63
N ASP A 92 -2.67 3.18 6.98
CA ASP A 92 -2.72 3.66 8.37
C ASP A 92 -3.83 2.94 9.17
N LEU A 93 -4.99 2.69 8.56
CA LEU A 93 -6.09 1.98 9.20
C LEU A 93 -5.81 0.47 9.35
N LEU A 94 -5.17 -0.15 8.36
CA LEU A 94 -4.71 -1.54 8.42
C LEU A 94 -3.65 -1.73 9.52
N ALA A 95 -2.69 -0.80 9.59
CA ALA A 95 -1.67 -0.75 10.64
C ALA A 95 -2.31 -0.60 12.03
N SER A 96 -3.38 0.20 12.12
CA SER A 96 -4.19 0.37 13.34
C SER A 96 -5.15 -0.79 13.61
N ARG A 97 -5.13 -1.84 12.77
CA ARG A 97 -5.96 -3.05 12.86
C ARG A 97 -7.47 -2.77 12.91
N VAL A 98 -7.92 -1.73 12.22
CA VAL A 98 -9.34 -1.35 12.17
C VAL A 98 -10.13 -2.37 11.34
N PRO A 99 -11.12 -3.10 11.89
CA PRO A 99 -11.84 -4.15 11.16
C PRO A 99 -12.50 -3.66 9.86
N ALA A 100 -12.99 -2.43 9.85
CA ALA A 100 -13.60 -1.82 8.67
C ALA A 100 -12.64 -1.74 7.47
N ALA A 101 -11.34 -1.55 7.71
CA ALA A 101 -10.33 -1.50 6.66
C ALA A 101 -10.09 -2.88 6.01
N TYR A 102 -10.09 -3.95 6.80
CA TYR A 102 -10.00 -5.31 6.26
C TYR A 102 -11.25 -5.65 5.45
N ALA A 103 -12.44 -5.35 5.96
CA ALA A 103 -13.69 -5.56 5.23
C ALA A 103 -13.67 -4.85 3.86
N VAL A 104 -13.27 -3.57 3.83
CA VAL A 104 -13.12 -2.81 2.57
C VAL A 104 -12.09 -3.44 1.65
N PHE A 105 -10.93 -3.85 2.17
CA PHE A 105 -9.86 -4.49 1.39
C PHE A 105 -10.37 -5.71 0.61
N LEU A 106 -11.16 -6.55 1.29
CA LEU A 106 -11.72 -7.76 0.70
C LEU A 106 -12.91 -7.47 -0.22
N ASP A 107 -13.85 -6.63 0.23
CA ASP A 107 -15.06 -6.27 -0.54
C ASP A 107 -14.70 -5.57 -1.85
N HIS A 108 -13.66 -4.74 -1.86
CA HIS A 108 -13.19 -4.01 -3.04
C HIS A 108 -12.21 -4.82 -3.88
N ARG A 109 -11.92 -6.07 -3.50
CA ARG A 109 -10.99 -6.95 -4.22
C ARG A 109 -9.67 -6.22 -4.52
N CYS A 110 -9.11 -5.60 -3.48
CA CYS A 110 -7.99 -4.67 -3.63
C CYS A 110 -6.79 -5.35 -4.32
N LEU A 111 -6.50 -6.61 -4.02
CA LEU A 111 -5.40 -7.35 -4.67
C LEU A 111 -5.64 -7.55 -6.17
N GLU A 112 -6.86 -7.88 -6.59
CA GLU A 112 -7.19 -7.98 -8.01
C GLU A 112 -7.16 -6.61 -8.69
N PHE A 113 -7.66 -5.57 -8.03
CA PHE A 113 -7.59 -4.22 -8.55
C PHE A 113 -6.13 -3.80 -8.76
N PHE A 114 -5.28 -3.94 -7.75
CA PHE A 114 -3.85 -3.62 -7.84
C PHE A 114 -3.11 -4.51 -8.84
N GLY A 115 -3.46 -5.80 -8.94
CA GLY A 115 -2.84 -6.72 -9.90
C GLY A 115 -3.21 -6.44 -11.35
N ASN A 116 -4.39 -5.87 -11.61
CA ASN A 116 -4.88 -5.56 -12.96
C ASN A 116 -4.49 -4.16 -13.45
N HIS A 117 -4.21 -3.25 -12.53
CA HIS A 117 -3.70 -1.94 -12.88
C HIS A 117 -2.18 -2.03 -12.88
N VAL A 118 -1.55 -1.66 -13.99
CA VAL A 118 -0.08 -1.66 -14.07
C VAL A 118 0.45 -0.92 -12.85
N PHE A 119 1.45 -1.47 -12.17
CA PHE A 119 1.99 -1.03 -10.86
C PHE A 119 2.50 0.42 -10.90
N ARG A 120 1.56 1.36 -10.98
CA ARG A 120 1.75 2.78 -11.29
C ARG A 120 1.96 3.64 -10.05
N SER A 121 1.75 3.10 -8.85
CA SER A 121 2.04 3.81 -7.61
C SER A 121 2.75 2.91 -6.60
N ALA A 122 3.85 3.44 -6.04
CA ALA A 122 4.54 2.86 -4.89
C ALA A 122 3.66 2.86 -3.62
N ALA A 123 2.54 3.60 -3.61
CA ALA A 123 1.62 3.69 -2.47
C ALA A 123 0.89 2.38 -2.15
N TRP A 124 0.94 1.38 -3.03
CA TRP A 124 0.39 0.05 -2.75
C TRP A 124 1.27 -0.78 -1.82
N VAL A 125 2.58 -0.53 -1.80
CA VAL A 125 3.51 -1.30 -0.97
C VAL A 125 3.16 -1.17 0.52
N PRO A 126 2.94 0.04 1.08
CA PRO A 126 2.45 0.17 2.45
C PRO A 126 1.12 -0.57 2.69
N VAL A 127 0.17 -0.47 1.75
CA VAL A 127 -1.14 -1.14 1.89
C VAL A 127 -0.98 -2.66 2.02
N ILE A 128 -0.21 -3.29 1.12
CA ILE A 128 0.01 -4.74 1.17
C ILE A 128 0.86 -5.14 2.38
N SER A 129 1.89 -4.35 2.70
CA SER A 129 2.76 -4.58 3.86
C SER A 129 1.95 -4.60 5.15
N GLU A 130 1.12 -3.58 5.39
CA GLU A 130 0.32 -3.46 6.62
C GLU A 130 -0.84 -4.47 6.64
N TYR A 131 -1.43 -4.82 5.49
CA TYR A 131 -2.42 -5.91 5.39
C TYR A 131 -1.81 -7.25 5.84
N VAL A 132 -0.66 -7.63 5.28
CA VAL A 132 0.03 -8.88 5.62
C VAL A 132 0.50 -8.91 7.07
N ALA A 133 1.10 -7.81 7.54
CA ALA A 133 1.55 -7.68 8.93
C ALA A 133 0.37 -7.77 9.91
N GLY A 134 -0.75 -7.14 9.56
CA GLY A 134 -1.99 -7.19 10.30
C GLY A 134 -2.56 -8.60 10.42
N LEU A 135 -2.70 -9.32 9.31
CA LEU A 135 -3.13 -10.73 9.32
C LEU A 135 -2.17 -11.62 10.14
N SER A 136 -0.87 -11.37 10.04
CA SER A 136 0.14 -12.12 10.80
C SER A 136 -0.01 -11.90 12.30
N ALA A 137 -0.22 -10.65 12.72
CA ALA A 137 -0.44 -10.30 14.13
C ALA A 137 -1.76 -10.89 14.67
N LEU A 138 -2.84 -10.82 13.88
CA LEU A 138 -4.15 -11.42 14.22
C LEU A 138 -4.09 -12.94 14.28
N SER A 139 -3.22 -13.58 13.48
CA SER A 139 -3.01 -15.04 13.54
C SER A 139 -2.28 -15.48 14.83
N GLN A 140 -1.53 -14.58 15.46
CA GLN A 140 -0.75 -14.85 16.68
C GLN A 140 -1.49 -14.44 17.96
N ARG A 141 -2.45 -13.52 17.89
CA ARG A 141 -3.17 -12.99 19.04
C ARG A 141 -4.65 -13.36 18.99
N SER A 142 -5.16 -13.91 20.09
CA SER A 142 -6.59 -14.07 20.30
C SER A 142 -7.14 -12.82 21.02
N ASP A 143 -7.10 -11.66 20.35
CA ASP A 143 -7.59 -10.40 20.91
C ASP A 143 -9.05 -10.09 20.54
N GLY A 144 -9.69 -10.97 19.75
CA GLY A 144 -11.12 -10.87 19.42
C GLY A 144 -11.48 -9.73 18.48
N ILE A 145 -10.49 -9.05 17.87
CA ILE A 145 -10.70 -7.96 16.91
C ILE A 145 -11.35 -8.46 15.62
N MET A 146 -11.00 -9.68 15.21
CA MET A 146 -11.53 -10.35 14.03
C MET A 146 -11.83 -11.81 14.38
N ASP A 147 -12.96 -12.33 13.91
CA ASP A 147 -13.29 -13.73 14.10
C ASP A 147 -12.38 -14.65 13.26
N ALA A 148 -12.18 -15.88 13.71
CA ALA A 148 -11.26 -16.81 13.06
C ALA A 148 -11.68 -17.19 11.62
N ALA A 149 -12.98 -17.15 11.32
CA ALA A 149 -13.49 -17.49 9.99
C ALA A 149 -13.19 -16.36 8.99
N MET A 150 -13.35 -15.11 9.42
CA MET A 150 -13.01 -13.91 8.66
C MET A 150 -11.51 -13.82 8.43
N LEU A 151 -10.69 -14.07 9.46
CA LEU A 151 -9.23 -14.15 9.30
C LEU A 151 -8.85 -15.22 8.28
N GLN A 152 -9.44 -16.41 8.36
CA GLN A 152 -9.19 -17.48 7.41
C GLN A 152 -9.61 -17.08 5.98
N GLN A 153 -10.75 -16.40 5.82
CA GLN A 153 -11.21 -15.88 4.54
C GLN A 153 -10.20 -14.90 3.91
N HIS A 154 -9.61 -14.01 4.71
CA HIS A 154 -8.55 -13.11 4.25
C HIS A 154 -7.28 -13.86 3.81
N ILE A 155 -6.87 -14.88 4.57
CA ILE A 155 -5.71 -15.71 4.23
C ILE A 155 -5.99 -16.52 2.96
N ASP A 156 -7.19 -17.09 2.81
CA ASP A 156 -7.60 -17.82 1.61
C ASP A 156 -7.59 -16.91 0.38
N HIS A 157 -8.18 -15.71 0.49
CA HIS A 157 -8.19 -14.72 -0.58
C HIS A 157 -6.77 -14.31 -0.99
N LEU A 158 -5.87 -14.09 -0.02
CA LEU A 158 -4.47 -13.74 -0.27
C LEU A 158 -3.70 -14.88 -0.95
N HIS A 159 -4.01 -16.14 -0.64
CA HIS A 159 -3.35 -17.32 -1.20
C HIS A 159 -3.98 -17.83 -2.51
N GLU A 160 -5.01 -17.18 -3.03
CA GLU A 160 -5.40 -17.42 -4.42
C GLU A 160 -4.22 -17.12 -5.36
N PRO A 161 -3.91 -17.98 -6.35
CA PRO A 161 -2.68 -17.87 -7.14
C PRO A 161 -2.47 -16.54 -7.88
N ARG A 162 -3.55 -15.82 -8.18
CA ARG A 162 -3.48 -14.48 -8.80
C ARG A 162 -3.17 -13.41 -7.77
N ASN A 163 -3.81 -13.46 -6.61
CA ASN A 163 -3.67 -12.49 -5.53
C ASN A 163 -2.30 -12.61 -4.85
N LEU A 164 -1.83 -13.85 -4.64
CA LEU A 164 -0.49 -14.10 -4.11
C LEU A 164 0.58 -13.54 -5.03
N PHE A 165 0.44 -13.77 -6.34
CA PHE A 165 1.36 -13.20 -7.33
C PHE A 165 1.31 -11.68 -7.35
N ALA A 166 0.13 -11.06 -7.28
CA ALA A 166 -0.02 -9.61 -7.21
C ALA A 166 0.67 -9.04 -5.95
N ALA A 167 0.37 -9.59 -4.78
CA ALA A 167 0.97 -9.17 -3.50
C ALA A 167 2.50 -9.30 -3.53
N CYS A 168 3.03 -10.45 -3.96
CA CYS A 168 4.47 -10.66 -4.07
C CYS A 168 5.13 -9.72 -5.09
N SER A 169 4.48 -9.47 -6.23
CA SER A 169 5.01 -8.57 -7.24
C SER A 169 5.08 -7.14 -6.71
N ILE A 170 4.01 -6.64 -6.07
CA ILE A 170 3.97 -5.31 -5.42
C ILE A 170 5.08 -5.19 -4.38
N LEU A 171 5.20 -6.17 -3.47
CA LEU A 171 6.20 -6.14 -2.41
C LEU A 171 7.63 -6.23 -2.95
N ALA A 172 7.83 -6.90 -4.10
CA ALA A 172 9.10 -6.95 -4.80
C ALA A 172 9.42 -5.62 -5.48
N THR A 173 8.44 -4.97 -6.11
CA THR A 173 8.63 -3.78 -6.93
C THR A 173 8.37 -2.49 -6.14
N ARG A 174 9.19 -2.23 -5.11
CA ARG A 174 9.03 -1.05 -4.22
C ARG A 174 9.44 0.28 -4.83
N GLY A 175 9.66 0.32 -6.13
CA GLY A 175 10.18 1.47 -6.84
C GLY A 175 11.70 1.49 -6.88
N VAL A 176 12.19 2.22 -7.87
CA VAL A 176 13.59 2.26 -8.29
C VAL A 176 14.48 3.19 -7.48
N THR A 177 13.88 4.09 -6.68
CA THR A 177 14.61 5.15 -5.99
C THR A 177 15.07 4.78 -4.59
N TYR A 178 14.35 3.89 -3.88
CA TYR A 178 14.64 3.58 -2.46
C TYR A 178 14.30 2.13 -2.09
N TYR A 179 15.11 1.21 -2.59
CA TYR A 179 14.94 -0.21 -2.29
C TYR A 179 15.50 -0.58 -0.90
N HIS A 180 14.61 -0.87 0.05
CA HIS A 180 14.95 -1.35 1.39
C HIS A 180 14.85 -2.88 1.46
N ARG A 181 15.97 -3.58 1.22
CA ARG A 181 16.06 -5.05 1.27
C ARG A 181 15.46 -5.66 2.53
N ASP A 182 15.75 -5.09 3.69
CA ASP A 182 15.26 -5.62 4.97
C ASP A 182 13.74 -5.52 5.11
N ALA A 183 13.15 -4.42 4.67
CA ALA A 183 11.71 -4.23 4.70
C ALA A 183 11.02 -5.19 3.71
N THR A 184 11.58 -5.36 2.51
CA THR A 184 11.10 -6.37 1.54
C THR A 184 11.19 -7.77 2.12
N ARG A 185 12.32 -8.12 2.73
CA ARG A 185 12.51 -9.43 3.37
C ARG A 185 11.47 -9.67 4.46
N ASN A 186 11.27 -8.72 5.36
CA ASN A 186 10.33 -8.87 6.47
C ASN A 186 8.90 -9.08 5.97
N ASP A 187 8.47 -8.33 4.95
CA ASP A 187 7.12 -8.45 4.43
C ASP A 187 6.90 -9.77 3.67
N ILE A 188 7.90 -10.24 2.91
CA ILE A 188 7.86 -11.55 2.25
C ILE A 188 7.86 -12.69 3.29
N VAL A 189 8.68 -12.58 4.34
CA VAL A 189 8.69 -13.57 5.43
C VAL A 189 7.32 -13.59 6.12
N ALA A 190 6.75 -12.43 6.47
CA ALA A 190 5.42 -12.36 7.08
C ALA A 190 4.35 -13.00 6.19
N LEU A 191 4.38 -12.72 4.88
CA LEU A 191 3.46 -13.31 3.91
C LEU A 191 3.59 -14.85 3.86
N VAL A 192 4.81 -15.37 3.81
CA VAL A 192 5.06 -16.83 3.82
C VAL A 192 4.60 -17.47 5.12
N GLN A 193 4.79 -16.81 6.27
CA GLN A 193 4.40 -17.36 7.57
C GLN A 193 2.89 -17.51 7.75
N LEU A 194 2.07 -16.80 6.98
CA LEU A 194 0.61 -17.01 6.97
C LEU A 194 0.26 -18.42 6.45
N ARG A 195 1.02 -18.96 5.50
CA ARG A 195 0.85 -20.33 5.00
C ARG A 195 2.11 -20.88 4.34
N PRO A 196 3.08 -21.40 5.13
CA PRO A 196 4.41 -21.75 4.62
C PRO A 196 4.45 -22.87 3.58
N GLN A 197 3.46 -23.78 3.62
CA GLN A 197 3.44 -25.00 2.79
C GLN A 197 2.40 -24.95 1.66
N ASP A 198 1.86 -23.77 1.33
CA ASP A 198 0.87 -23.66 0.26
C ASP A 198 1.51 -23.94 -1.12
N ILE A 199 0.82 -24.74 -1.94
CA ILE A 199 1.24 -25.05 -3.31
C ILE A 199 1.23 -23.82 -4.23
N ALA A 200 0.46 -22.78 -3.90
CA ALA A 200 0.39 -21.51 -4.62
C ALA A 200 1.76 -20.82 -4.70
N TRP A 201 2.66 -21.08 -3.74
CA TRP A 201 4.04 -20.58 -3.77
C TRP A 201 4.84 -21.06 -4.98
N ASN A 202 4.57 -22.27 -5.49
CA ASN A 202 5.23 -22.78 -6.69
C ASN A 202 4.83 -22.00 -7.93
N GLU A 203 3.52 -21.72 -8.06
CA GLU A 203 3.01 -20.92 -9.17
C GLU A 203 3.49 -19.46 -9.08
N CYS A 204 3.46 -18.88 -7.88
CA CYS A 204 3.93 -17.52 -7.64
C CYS A 204 5.40 -17.36 -8.04
N ARG A 205 6.28 -18.25 -7.57
CA ARG A 205 7.71 -18.24 -7.94
C ARG A 205 7.93 -18.36 -9.44
N ARG A 206 7.19 -19.27 -10.10
CA ARG A 206 7.27 -19.44 -11.55
C ARG A 206 6.90 -18.14 -12.28
N LYS A 207 5.76 -17.53 -11.94
CA LYS A 207 5.30 -16.27 -12.55
C LYS A 207 6.28 -15.12 -12.32
N LEU A 208 6.83 -14.99 -11.11
CA LEU A 208 7.89 -14.01 -10.83
C LEU A 208 9.15 -14.26 -11.69
N GLY A 209 9.51 -15.52 -11.89
CA GLY A 209 10.60 -15.90 -12.79
C GLY A 209 10.33 -15.55 -14.26
N ASP A 210 9.08 -15.71 -14.71
CA ASP A 210 8.65 -15.38 -16.07
C ASP A 210 8.78 -13.86 -16.32
N LEU A 211 8.42 -13.01 -15.35
CA LEU A 211 8.62 -11.54 -15.41
C LEU A 211 10.09 -11.14 -15.68
N ILE A 212 11.05 -11.87 -15.10
CA ILE A 212 12.47 -11.57 -15.28
C ILE A 212 12.94 -11.95 -16.68
N LYS A 213 12.51 -13.14 -17.15
CA LYS A 213 13.00 -13.79 -18.38
C LYS A 213 12.42 -13.17 -19.65
N ASN A 214 11.18 -12.71 -19.60
CA ASN A 214 10.54 -12.11 -20.77
C ASN A 214 11.17 -10.73 -21.01
N LEU A 215 12.00 -10.65 -22.05
CA LEU A 215 12.66 -9.43 -22.54
C LEU A 215 11.67 -8.54 -23.32
N ASP A 216 10.58 -9.11 -23.82
CA ASP A 216 9.58 -8.49 -24.71
C ASP A 216 8.10 -8.62 -24.22
N ASP A 217 7.85 -8.94 -22.94
CA ASP A 217 6.47 -8.86 -22.38
C ASP A 217 6.08 -7.40 -22.14
N GLY A 218 5.90 -6.70 -23.26
CA GLY A 218 5.75 -5.27 -23.46
C GLY A 218 4.57 -4.60 -22.78
N ASP A 219 4.05 -5.14 -21.68
CA ASP A 219 3.01 -4.54 -20.83
C ASP A 219 3.39 -4.40 -19.34
N PHE A 220 4.12 -5.36 -18.73
CA PHE A 220 4.33 -5.35 -17.26
C PHE A 220 5.20 -4.19 -16.81
N PHE A 221 6.37 -4.00 -17.42
CA PHE A 221 7.30 -2.92 -17.06
C PHE A 221 7.10 -1.65 -17.91
N SER A 222 6.65 -1.81 -19.15
CA SER A 222 6.40 -0.68 -20.07
C SER A 222 5.22 0.19 -19.64
N GLY A 223 4.21 -0.39 -18.98
CA GLY A 223 3.08 0.36 -18.43
C GLY A 223 3.33 0.89 -17.01
N GLN A 224 4.51 0.63 -16.43
CA GLN A 224 4.90 1.17 -15.12
C GLN A 224 5.48 2.56 -15.30
N PHE A 225 5.02 3.46 -14.43
CA PHE A 225 5.44 4.84 -14.40
C PHE A 225 5.97 5.16 -13.02
N VAL A 226 7.02 5.96 -12.98
CA VAL A 226 7.57 6.49 -11.74
C VAL A 226 7.30 7.98 -11.70
N TRP A 227 6.75 8.44 -10.60
CA TRP A 227 6.64 9.87 -10.32
C TRP A 227 8.03 10.44 -10.02
N ARG A 228 8.42 11.52 -10.70
CA ARG A 228 9.60 12.31 -10.35
C ARG A 228 9.17 13.59 -9.64
N PRO A 229 9.24 13.65 -8.29
CA PRO A 229 8.83 14.83 -7.53
C PRO A 229 9.54 16.12 -7.97
N LEU A 230 10.80 16.01 -8.39
CA LEU A 230 11.60 17.15 -8.84
C LEU A 230 11.14 17.76 -10.17
N HIS A 231 10.42 16.99 -10.99
CA HIS A 231 9.99 17.42 -12.33
C HIS A 231 8.48 17.53 -12.45
N GLY A 232 7.72 17.08 -11.43
CA GLY A 232 6.26 17.13 -11.47
C GLY A 232 5.65 16.26 -12.58
N GLU A 233 6.36 15.21 -13.02
CA GLU A 233 5.99 14.41 -14.17
C GLU A 233 6.16 12.91 -13.89
N PHE A 234 5.33 12.10 -14.54
CA PHE A 234 5.47 10.65 -14.64
C PHE A 234 6.35 10.31 -15.85
N HIS A 235 7.31 9.40 -15.67
CA HIS A 235 8.04 8.82 -16.78
C HIS A 235 7.93 7.29 -16.76
N ALA A 236 7.90 6.69 -17.95
CA ALA A 236 7.97 5.24 -18.07
C ALA A 236 9.33 4.74 -17.59
N LEU A 237 9.40 3.54 -16.99
CA LEU A 237 10.66 2.99 -16.51
C LEU A 237 11.71 2.93 -17.63
N THR A 238 12.88 3.48 -17.35
CA THR A 238 14.06 3.32 -18.21
C THR A 238 14.59 1.89 -18.16
N ALA A 239 15.38 1.46 -19.15
CA ALA A 239 15.96 0.12 -19.16
C ALA A 239 16.77 -0.22 -17.88
N SER A 240 17.48 0.76 -17.32
CA SER A 240 18.20 0.62 -16.04
C SER A 240 17.24 0.45 -14.86
N GLU A 241 16.14 1.19 -14.83
CA GLU A 241 15.11 1.13 -13.79
C GLU A 241 14.37 -0.22 -13.84
N ILE A 242 14.04 -0.71 -15.04
CA ILE A 242 13.50 -2.06 -15.26
C ILE A 242 14.46 -3.12 -14.72
N GLN A 243 15.77 -2.95 -14.97
CA GLN A 243 16.77 -3.89 -14.45
C GLN A 243 16.81 -3.90 -12.91
N VAL A 244 16.68 -2.74 -12.25
CA VAL A 244 16.56 -2.67 -10.78
C VAL A 244 15.34 -3.46 -10.31
N GLU A 245 14.18 -3.29 -10.93
CA GLU A 245 12.99 -4.05 -10.54
C GLU A 245 13.15 -5.56 -10.76
N LYS A 246 13.80 -5.96 -11.87
CA LYS A 246 14.15 -7.37 -12.09
C LYS A 246 15.09 -7.91 -11.01
N ASP A 247 16.07 -7.12 -10.56
CA ASP A 247 16.96 -7.50 -9.47
C ASP A 247 16.22 -7.62 -8.12
N ASN A 248 15.23 -6.75 -7.88
CA ASN A 248 14.37 -6.85 -6.70
C ASN A 248 13.53 -8.13 -6.71
N ILE A 249 12.95 -8.49 -7.86
CA ILE A 249 12.21 -9.74 -8.03
C ILE A 249 13.14 -10.95 -7.83
N ARG A 250 14.37 -10.92 -8.37
CA ARG A 250 15.38 -11.97 -8.13
C ARG A 250 15.66 -12.15 -6.64
N TYR A 251 15.78 -11.05 -5.89
CA TYR A 251 15.98 -11.09 -4.45
C TYR A 251 14.79 -11.69 -3.71
N VAL A 252 13.55 -11.37 -4.10
CA VAL A 252 12.36 -11.98 -3.51
C VAL A 252 12.31 -13.49 -3.80
N ILE A 253 12.60 -13.91 -5.03
CA ILE A 253 12.68 -15.35 -5.37
C ILE A 253 13.72 -16.06 -4.49
N SER A 254 14.90 -15.46 -4.26
CA SER A 254 15.91 -16.09 -3.43
C SER A 254 15.50 -16.23 -1.96
N ILE A 255 14.69 -15.29 -1.43
CA ILE A 255 14.08 -15.43 -0.10
C ILE A 255 13.09 -16.60 -0.09
N LEU A 256 12.21 -16.69 -1.09
CA LEU A 256 11.21 -17.76 -1.18
C LEU A 256 11.87 -19.15 -1.30
N ASP A 257 12.97 -19.25 -2.05
CA ASP A 257 13.74 -20.49 -2.18
C ASP A 257 14.45 -20.86 -0.87
N ALA A 258 15.03 -19.87 -0.17
CA ALA A 258 15.64 -20.11 1.15
C ALA A 258 14.62 -20.64 2.17
N LEU A 259 13.42 -20.05 2.21
CA LEU A 259 12.32 -20.48 3.09
C LEU A 259 11.81 -21.88 2.72
N SER A 260 11.69 -22.18 1.42
CA SER A 260 11.25 -23.51 0.94
C SER A 260 12.22 -24.63 1.30
N ASN A 261 13.52 -24.33 1.37
CA ASN A 261 14.58 -25.29 1.68
C ASN A 261 14.81 -25.47 3.21
N GLY A 262 13.89 -25.00 4.06
CA GLY A 262 14.01 -25.10 5.51
C GLY A 262 14.98 -24.10 6.13
N GLY A 263 15.36 -23.05 5.39
CA GLY A 263 16.17 -21.96 5.92
C GLY A 263 15.40 -21.18 6.99
N VAL A 264 16.00 -21.04 8.18
CA VAL A 264 15.45 -20.18 9.24
C VAL A 264 15.72 -18.73 8.86
N CYS A 265 14.67 -17.98 8.58
CA CYS A 265 14.73 -16.53 8.55
C CYS A 265 14.01 -16.02 9.79
N ASP A 266 14.75 -15.60 10.82
CA ASP A 266 14.14 -14.90 11.95
C ASP A 266 13.49 -13.62 11.43
N PRO A 267 12.16 -13.46 11.58
CA PRO A 267 11.51 -12.19 11.34
C PRO A 267 11.94 -11.24 12.46
N VAL A 268 12.53 -10.10 12.10
CA VAL A 268 12.62 -8.98 13.03
C VAL A 268 11.22 -8.40 13.10
N PHE A 269 10.41 -8.89 14.04
CA PHE A 269 9.10 -8.33 14.32
C PHE A 269 9.25 -6.83 14.59
N ARG A 270 8.41 -6.01 13.96
CA ARG A 270 8.29 -4.59 14.33
C ARG A 270 7.95 -4.55 15.81
N ASP A 271 8.77 -3.84 16.57
CA ASP A 271 8.53 -3.58 17.99
C ASP A 271 7.22 -2.78 18.14
N ASP A 272 6.17 -3.46 18.60
CA ASP A 272 4.84 -2.90 18.92
C ASP A 272 4.88 -1.81 20.01
N SER A 273 6.05 -1.59 20.65
CA SER A 273 6.23 -0.63 21.75
C SER A 273 6.52 0.80 21.30
N ARG A 274 6.68 1.06 20.00
CA ARG A 274 6.83 2.42 19.48
C ARG A 274 5.45 2.99 19.15
N PRO A 275 5.12 4.22 19.60
CA PRO A 275 3.91 4.88 19.13
C PRO A 275 3.93 4.86 17.61
N SER A 276 2.84 4.41 17.00
CA SER A 276 2.65 4.39 15.55
C SER A 276 2.98 5.78 15.00
N ILE A 277 4.22 5.94 14.52
CA ILE A 277 4.62 7.09 13.76
C ILE A 277 3.86 6.88 12.45
N SER A 278 2.85 7.71 12.19
CA SER A 278 2.08 7.65 10.94
C SER A 278 3.05 7.44 9.77
N PRO A 279 2.73 6.57 8.79
CA PRO A 279 3.47 6.42 7.54
C PRO A 279 3.86 7.75 6.90
N ILE A 280 3.05 8.81 7.07
CA ILE A 280 3.40 10.19 6.72
C ILE A 280 4.59 10.71 7.55
N HIS A 281 4.66 10.54 8.87
CA HIS A 281 5.82 10.94 9.66
C HIS A 281 7.07 10.08 9.38
N ARG A 282 6.93 8.82 8.98
CA ARG A 282 8.05 8.01 8.49
C ARG A 282 8.56 8.54 7.14
N PHE A 283 7.64 8.94 6.25
CA PHE A 283 7.94 9.54 4.96
C PHE A 283 8.46 10.99 5.06
N LEU A 284 7.90 11.80 5.96
CA LEU A 284 8.27 13.22 6.19
C LEU A 284 9.51 13.37 7.07
N GLY A 285 9.70 12.53 8.10
CA GLY A 285 10.97 12.48 8.85
C GLY A 285 12.14 12.11 7.92
N TRP A 286 11.85 11.40 6.84
CA TRP A 286 12.78 11.07 5.77
C TRP A 286 13.01 12.23 4.78
N CYS A 287 12.03 13.08 4.50
CA CYS A 287 12.22 14.33 3.74
C CYS A 287 13.01 15.39 4.54
N VAL A 288 12.71 15.56 5.83
CA VAL A 288 13.33 16.60 6.68
C VAL A 288 14.76 16.26 7.10
N GLY A 289 15.12 14.97 7.19
CA GLY A 289 16.48 14.53 7.54
C GLY A 289 17.58 14.97 6.57
N ARG A 290 17.24 15.44 5.36
CA ARG A 290 18.21 15.97 4.38
C ARG A 290 18.47 17.47 4.49
N GLU A 291 17.54 18.25 5.07
CA GLU A 291 17.75 19.71 5.20
C GLU A 291 18.92 20.07 6.14
N LEU A 292 19.34 19.12 6.98
CA LEU A 292 20.45 19.32 7.92
C LEU A 292 21.80 18.74 7.47
N GLN A 293 21.85 17.93 6.40
CA GLN A 293 23.12 17.37 5.90
C GLN A 293 23.71 18.16 4.72
N ASP A 294 22.94 19.03 4.06
CA ASP A 294 23.41 19.85 2.92
C ASP A 294 23.77 21.30 3.30
N LYS A 295 24.10 21.59 4.58
CA LYS A 295 24.80 22.83 4.92
C LYS A 295 26.32 22.63 4.77
N PRO A 296 26.98 23.20 3.76
CA PRO A 296 28.43 23.20 3.72
C PRO A 296 28.95 24.00 4.92
N GLU A 297 29.81 23.36 5.71
CA GLU A 297 30.65 24.01 6.70
C GLU A 297 31.36 25.19 6.03
N ARG A 298 31.01 26.41 6.45
CA ARG A 298 31.78 27.60 6.10
C ARG A 298 33.14 27.47 6.79
N GLN A 299 34.16 27.06 6.05
CA GLN A 299 35.55 27.24 6.43
C GLN A 299 35.81 28.74 6.61
N GLN A 300 36.24 29.10 7.81
CA GLN A 300 36.78 30.42 8.12
C GLN A 300 38.14 30.58 7.44
N VAL A 301 38.28 31.67 6.69
CA VAL A 301 39.56 32.39 6.48
C VAL A 301 39.32 33.83 6.89
#